data_AF-A0A961SPN6-F1
#
_entry.id   AF-A0A961SPN6-F1
#
_cell.length_a   1.000
_cell.length_b   1.000
_cell.length_c   1.000
_cell.angle_alpha   90.00
_cell.angle_beta   90.00
_cell.angle_gamma   90.00
#
_symmetry.space_group_name_H-M   'P 1'
#
loop_
_entity.id
_entity.type
_entity.pdbx_description
1 polymer ?
#
loop_
_entity_poly.entity_id
_entity_poly.type
_entity_poly.pdbx_seq_one_letter_code
_entity_poly.pdbx_strand_id
1 'polypeptide(L)'
;MIARTENLKTRFKSVCRRLGADRAGNIAMTFAIVAVPLLGAVGASIDYVQLVNAQRHLQDSIDAAAVSAAASLVANKHTDSTVDDYAINFVLAELGTTLTATEINQLKGKLNVSVKSTGSGSVKTYSIKVSGGYTVQLSPFAQFLGYGSMPISAVSSTESQSTAKNAMSMYVVLDRSGSMSFVTDTIDTTTYKCQNYTSSNWSSYPKLSKSNPCYVNKMGALKKAADALFSELDTLENKDLTDSVVRVGAVSFNDQMQTPKAITWGTTNARGYVSDLPDYPTGGTDMTDGMKQAYDALTASSETTAHTNKGNTSFSKFIVLMTDGENTGYSSAWNPALDAITLTYCANARKAGITIYTVAFMAPANGATLLKACAGVTSNYYAAKDMTSLIKAFADIGNKAAKQATRIIN
;
A
#
# COMPACT_ATOMS: atom_id res chain seq x y z
N MET A 1 -74.95 -63.83 13.40
CA MET A 1 -73.65 -63.11 13.34
C MET A 1 -72.58 -63.62 14.31
N ILE A 2 -72.85 -64.64 15.15
CA ILE A 2 -71.92 -65.04 16.24
C ILE A 2 -70.95 -66.18 15.85
N ALA A 3 -71.31 -67.04 14.89
CA ALA A 3 -70.45 -68.18 14.49
C ALA A 3 -69.23 -67.80 13.60
N ARG A 4 -69.17 -66.58 13.06
CA ARG A 4 -68.10 -66.14 12.14
C ARG A 4 -66.89 -65.55 12.88
N THR A 5 -67.07 -65.07 14.11
CA THR A 5 -66.02 -64.48 14.95
C THR A 5 -65.21 -65.51 15.73
N GLU A 6 -65.80 -66.65 16.10
CA GLU A 6 -65.06 -67.75 16.75
C GLU A 6 -64.06 -68.45 15.82
N ASN A 7 -64.42 -68.58 14.54
CA ASN A 7 -63.54 -69.12 13.50
C ASN A 7 -62.33 -68.22 13.20
N LEU A 8 -62.47 -66.90 13.38
CA LEU A 8 -61.35 -65.96 13.23
C LEU A 8 -60.37 -66.07 14.39
N LYS A 9 -60.87 -66.14 15.64
CA LYS A 9 -60.03 -66.26 16.85
C LYS A 9 -59.26 -67.58 16.88
N THR A 10 -59.88 -68.68 16.46
CA THR A 10 -59.23 -69.99 16.37
C THR A 10 -58.24 -70.08 15.22
N ARG A 11 -58.54 -69.50 14.04
CA ARG A 11 -57.56 -69.37 12.95
C ARG A 11 -56.38 -68.49 13.33
N PHE A 12 -56.59 -67.38 14.03
CA PHE A 12 -55.51 -66.51 14.49
C PHE A 12 -54.62 -67.19 15.54
N LYS A 13 -55.21 -67.89 16.52
CA LYS A 13 -54.46 -68.73 17.47
C LYS A 13 -53.66 -69.83 16.78
N SER A 14 -54.23 -70.46 15.75
CA SER A 14 -53.56 -71.49 14.94
C SER A 14 -52.37 -70.92 14.17
N VAL A 15 -52.53 -69.76 13.53
CA VAL A 15 -51.45 -69.07 12.79
C VAL A 15 -50.35 -68.61 13.73
N CYS A 16 -50.67 -68.02 14.89
CA CYS A 16 -49.67 -67.63 15.89
C CYS A 16 -48.94 -68.84 16.49
N ARG A 17 -49.63 -69.96 16.73
CA ARG A 17 -48.99 -71.20 17.20
C ARG A 17 -48.09 -71.83 16.13
N ARG A 18 -48.47 -71.72 14.85
CA ARG A 18 -47.66 -72.19 13.72
C ARG A 18 -46.41 -71.32 13.54
N LEU A 19 -46.55 -70.00 13.67
CA LEU A 19 -45.43 -69.05 13.67
C LEU A 19 -44.46 -69.25 14.84
N GLY A 20 -44.97 -69.57 16.04
CA GLY A 20 -44.12 -69.87 17.20
C GLY A 20 -43.42 -71.23 17.15
N ALA A 21 -43.90 -72.17 16.33
CA ALA A 21 -43.30 -73.50 16.15
C ALA A 21 -42.43 -73.61 14.88
N ASP A 22 -42.41 -72.59 14.03
CA ASP A 22 -41.70 -72.60 12.76
C ASP A 22 -40.19 -72.36 12.95
N ARG A 23 -39.38 -73.41 12.77
CA ARG A 23 -37.90 -73.33 12.83
C ARG A 23 -37.29 -72.51 11.67
N ALA A 24 -38.06 -72.23 10.63
CA ALA A 24 -37.71 -71.26 9.59
C ALA A 24 -37.67 -69.82 10.11
N GLY A 25 -38.31 -69.53 11.26
CA GLY A 25 -38.27 -68.24 11.94
C GLY A 25 -36.92 -67.89 12.56
N ASN A 26 -35.96 -68.82 12.61
CA ASN A 26 -34.59 -68.50 13.06
C ASN A 26 -33.95 -67.43 12.16
N ILE A 27 -34.23 -67.46 10.85
CA ILE A 27 -33.77 -66.42 9.91
C ILE A 27 -34.37 -65.07 10.27
N ALA A 28 -35.65 -65.01 10.63
CA ALA A 28 -36.32 -63.78 11.04
C ALA A 28 -35.78 -63.23 12.36
N MET A 29 -35.45 -64.11 13.32
CA MET A 29 -34.83 -63.73 14.59
C MET A 29 -33.40 -63.24 14.41
N THR A 30 -32.57 -63.93 13.63
CA THR A 30 -31.22 -63.48 13.29
C THR A 30 -31.24 -62.19 12.49
N PHE A 31 -32.20 -62.04 11.56
CA PHE A 31 -32.40 -60.81 10.80
C PHE A 31 -32.78 -59.65 11.72
N ALA A 32 -33.72 -59.83 12.65
CA ALA A 32 -34.13 -58.79 13.59
C ALA A 32 -32.99 -58.33 14.49
N ILE A 33 -32.15 -59.25 14.98
CA ILE A 33 -31.00 -58.93 15.84
C ILE A 33 -29.89 -58.22 15.06
N VAL A 34 -29.63 -58.61 13.81
CA VAL A 34 -28.56 -58.03 12.97
C VAL A 34 -28.99 -56.76 12.24
N ALA A 35 -30.28 -56.59 11.97
CA ALA A 35 -30.83 -55.40 11.32
C ALA A 35 -30.63 -54.14 12.18
N VAL A 36 -30.78 -54.24 13.50
CA VAL A 36 -30.60 -53.10 14.43
C VAL A 36 -29.18 -52.51 14.36
N PRO A 37 -28.08 -53.27 14.55
CA PRO A 37 -26.73 -52.73 14.45
C PRO A 37 -26.35 -52.31 13.02
N LEU A 38 -26.86 -52.98 11.97
CA LEU A 38 -26.61 -52.57 10.58
C LEU A 38 -27.27 -51.21 10.25
N LEU A 39 -28.53 -51.03 10.64
CA LEU A 39 -29.24 -49.76 10.45
C LEU A 39 -28.60 -48.65 11.31
N GLY A 40 -28.14 -48.98 12.51
CA GLY A 40 -27.36 -48.07 13.35
C GLY A 40 -26.05 -47.61 12.67
N ALA A 41 -25.32 -48.53 12.03
CA ALA A 41 -24.09 -48.20 11.31
C ALA A 41 -24.34 -47.32 10.08
N VAL A 42 -25.42 -47.59 9.32
CA VAL A 42 -25.83 -46.76 8.18
C VAL A 42 -26.26 -45.37 8.65
N GLY A 43 -27.06 -45.28 9.71
CA GLY A 43 -27.49 -44.01 10.30
C GLY A 43 -26.30 -43.17 10.75
N ALA A 44 -25.38 -43.77 11.52
CA ALA A 44 -24.15 -43.12 11.97
C ALA A 44 -23.27 -42.63 10.80
N SER A 45 -23.25 -43.35 9.68
CA SER A 45 -22.49 -42.95 8.49
C SER A 45 -23.08 -41.71 7.82
N ILE A 46 -24.41 -41.64 7.69
CA ILE A 46 -25.10 -40.47 7.13
C ILE A 46 -24.91 -39.25 8.03
N ASP A 47 -25.10 -39.45 9.33
CA ASP A 47 -24.91 -38.41 10.34
C ASP A 47 -23.47 -37.90 10.36
N TYR A 48 -22.48 -38.79 10.24
CA TYR A 48 -21.08 -38.40 10.12
C TYR A 48 -20.83 -37.50 8.91
N VAL A 49 -21.37 -37.85 7.74
CA VAL A 49 -21.24 -37.03 6.52
C VAL A 49 -21.90 -35.67 6.70
N GLN A 50 -23.10 -35.63 7.29
CA GLN A 50 -23.81 -34.37 7.55
C GLN A 50 -23.03 -33.48 8.52
N LEU A 51 -22.52 -34.05 9.61
CA LEU A 51 -21.73 -33.34 10.61
C LEU A 51 -20.43 -32.79 10.03
N VAL A 52 -19.72 -33.59 9.24
CA VAL A 52 -18.48 -33.16 8.58
C VAL A 52 -18.75 -32.03 7.57
N ASN A 53 -19.87 -32.08 6.83
CA ASN A 53 -20.24 -31.01 5.91
C ASN A 53 -20.66 -29.74 6.64
N ALA A 54 -21.45 -29.86 7.70
CA ALA A 54 -21.85 -28.74 8.56
C ALA A 54 -20.63 -28.07 9.23
N GLN A 55 -19.66 -28.87 9.68
CA GLN A 55 -18.39 -28.40 10.23
C GLN A 55 -17.57 -27.64 9.19
N ARG A 56 -17.41 -28.18 7.97
CA ARG A 56 -16.66 -27.53 6.89
C ARG A 56 -17.28 -26.20 6.49
N HIS A 57 -18.59 -26.19 6.27
CA HIS A 57 -19.30 -24.97 5.88
C HIS A 57 -19.20 -23.87 6.95
N LEU A 58 -19.31 -24.24 8.23
CA LEU A 58 -19.10 -23.31 9.34
C LEU A 58 -17.64 -22.78 9.36
N GLN A 59 -16.66 -23.65 9.15
CA GLN A 59 -15.25 -23.26 9.10
C GLN A 59 -14.98 -22.30 7.95
N ASP A 60 -15.44 -22.62 6.73
CA ASP A 60 -15.25 -21.81 5.53
C ASP A 60 -15.84 -20.40 5.70
N SER A 61 -17.06 -20.28 6.22
CA SER A 61 -17.70 -18.98 6.47
C SER A 61 -16.98 -18.19 7.57
N ILE A 62 -16.48 -18.85 8.61
CA ILE A 62 -15.70 -18.20 9.68
C ILE A 62 -14.34 -17.71 9.15
N ASP A 63 -13.67 -18.49 8.31
CA ASP A 63 -12.41 -18.09 7.66
C ASP A 63 -12.62 -16.90 6.71
N ALA A 64 -13.68 -16.92 5.90
CA ALA A 64 -14.06 -15.80 5.04
C ALA A 64 -14.42 -14.54 5.84
N ALA A 65 -15.11 -14.69 6.97
CA ALA A 65 -15.42 -13.59 7.87
C ALA A 65 -14.15 -13.00 8.52
N ALA A 66 -13.22 -13.85 8.97
CA ALA A 66 -11.97 -13.41 9.57
C ALA A 66 -11.13 -12.60 8.56
N VAL A 67 -10.99 -13.11 7.32
CA VAL A 67 -10.25 -12.42 6.25
C VAL A 67 -10.94 -11.12 5.82
N SER A 68 -12.27 -11.13 5.62
CA SER A 68 -13.00 -9.93 5.21
C SER A 68 -12.97 -8.83 6.28
N ALA A 69 -13.11 -9.21 7.56
CA ALA A 69 -12.95 -8.32 8.70
C ALA A 69 -11.55 -7.68 8.71
N ALA A 70 -10.51 -8.50 8.52
CA ALA A 70 -9.12 -8.05 8.48
C ALA A 70 -8.87 -7.08 7.32
N ALA A 71 -9.34 -7.41 6.12
CA ALA A 71 -9.27 -6.54 4.95
C ALA A 71 -10.02 -5.22 5.17
N SER A 72 -11.16 -5.24 5.87
CA SER A 72 -11.96 -4.05 6.14
C SER A 72 -11.28 -3.07 7.11
N LEU A 73 -10.50 -3.59 8.08
CA LEU A 73 -9.66 -2.79 8.97
C LEU A 73 -8.48 -2.18 8.22
N VAL A 74 -7.81 -2.97 7.37
CA VAL A 74 -6.68 -2.49 6.54
C VAL A 74 -7.13 -1.37 5.59
N ALA A 75 -8.35 -1.46 5.05
CA ALA A 75 -8.91 -0.47 4.13
C ALA A 75 -9.52 0.77 4.84
N ASN A 76 -9.40 0.90 6.16
CA ASN A 76 -10.04 1.96 6.97
C ASN A 76 -11.57 2.07 6.77
N LYS A 77 -12.26 0.97 6.42
CA LYS A 77 -13.72 0.96 6.24
C LYS A 77 -14.47 0.78 7.56
N HIS A 78 -13.86 0.08 8.51
CA HIS A 78 -14.39 -0.14 9.86
C HIS A 78 -13.31 0.17 10.91
N THR A 79 -13.74 0.47 12.13
CA THR A 79 -12.87 0.70 13.29
C THR A 79 -12.82 -0.55 14.17
N ASP A 80 -11.84 -0.61 15.08
CA ASP A 80 -11.69 -1.70 16.06
C ASP A 80 -13.00 -1.98 16.84
N SER A 81 -13.90 -0.99 16.96
CA SER A 81 -15.20 -1.12 17.65
C SER A 81 -16.37 -1.56 16.76
N THR A 82 -16.27 -1.44 15.43
CA THR A 82 -17.37 -1.74 14.50
C THR A 82 -17.11 -2.97 13.64
N VAL A 83 -15.86 -3.43 13.60
CA VAL A 83 -15.46 -4.63 12.84
C VAL A 83 -16.07 -5.91 13.43
N ASP A 84 -16.33 -5.96 14.74
CA ASP A 84 -16.96 -7.12 15.39
C ASP A 84 -18.36 -7.34 14.83
N ASP A 85 -19.17 -6.28 14.77
CA ASP A 85 -20.52 -6.33 14.20
C ASP A 85 -20.50 -6.67 12.71
N TYR A 86 -19.52 -6.16 11.96
CA TYR A 86 -19.35 -6.48 10.55
C TYR A 86 -19.05 -7.97 10.34
N ALA A 87 -18.08 -8.52 11.06
CA ALA A 87 -17.71 -9.93 10.99
C ALA A 87 -18.87 -10.85 11.41
N ILE A 88 -19.60 -10.46 12.47
CA ILE A 88 -20.80 -11.17 12.93
C ILE A 88 -21.87 -11.19 11.82
N ASN A 89 -22.19 -10.03 11.25
CA ASN A 89 -23.19 -9.94 10.20
C ASN A 89 -22.78 -10.69 8.92
N PHE A 90 -21.49 -10.74 8.61
CA PHE A 90 -20.98 -11.52 7.47
C PHE A 90 -21.25 -13.01 7.64
N VAL A 91 -20.87 -13.60 8.79
CA VAL A 91 -21.13 -15.01 9.10
C VAL A 91 -22.62 -15.33 9.06
N LEU A 92 -23.45 -14.44 9.62
CA LEU A 92 -24.90 -14.61 9.65
C LEU A 92 -25.54 -14.50 8.26
N ALA A 93 -25.04 -13.62 7.39
CA ALA A 93 -25.52 -13.49 6.03
C ALA A 93 -25.21 -14.73 5.20
N GLU A 94 -24.02 -15.29 5.35
CA GLU A 94 -23.58 -16.46 4.60
C GLU A 94 -24.33 -17.73 5.04
N LEU A 95 -24.38 -17.97 6.35
CA LEU A 95 -25.04 -19.16 6.92
C LEU A 95 -26.57 -19.03 7.00
N GLY A 96 -27.11 -17.82 6.96
CA GLY A 96 -28.55 -17.56 7.06
C GLY A 96 -29.38 -18.12 5.90
N THR A 97 -28.74 -18.45 4.79
CA THR A 97 -29.38 -19.12 3.63
C THR A 97 -29.51 -20.63 3.80
N THR A 98 -28.73 -21.22 4.70
CA THR A 98 -28.58 -22.68 4.84
C THR A 98 -29.09 -23.19 6.20
N LEU A 99 -29.11 -22.34 7.23
CA LEU A 99 -29.50 -22.70 8.60
C LEU A 99 -30.94 -22.32 8.94
N THR A 100 -31.52 -23.03 9.91
CA THR A 100 -32.84 -22.73 10.48
C THR A 100 -32.78 -21.55 11.45
N ALA A 101 -33.93 -20.91 11.71
CA ALA A 101 -34.01 -19.77 12.64
C ALA A 101 -33.50 -20.09 14.06
N THR A 102 -33.65 -21.35 14.51
CA THR A 102 -33.17 -21.81 15.82
C THR A 102 -31.65 -21.93 15.85
N GLU A 103 -31.05 -22.48 14.79
CA GLU A 103 -29.59 -22.60 14.65
C GLU A 103 -28.94 -21.22 14.53
N ILE A 104 -29.57 -20.29 13.82
CA ILE A 104 -29.12 -18.89 13.72
C ILE A 104 -29.10 -18.21 15.09
N ASN A 105 -30.12 -18.41 15.92
CA ASN A 105 -30.15 -17.82 17.27
C ASN A 105 -29.11 -18.42 18.21
N GLN A 106 -28.84 -19.72 18.10
CA GLN A 106 -27.76 -20.37 18.85
C GLN A 106 -26.38 -19.90 18.38
N LEU A 107 -26.20 -19.79 17.07
CA LEU A 107 -24.98 -19.28 16.46
C LEU A 107 -24.71 -17.86 16.94
N LYS A 108 -25.71 -16.95 16.92
CA LYS A 108 -25.58 -15.58 17.46
C LYS A 108 -25.09 -15.55 18.91
N GLY A 109 -25.60 -16.45 19.77
CA GLY A 109 -25.20 -16.51 21.17
C GLY A 109 -23.79 -17.09 21.42
N LYS A 110 -23.25 -17.83 20.45
CA LYS A 110 -21.92 -18.48 20.54
C LYS A 110 -20.88 -17.88 19.60
N LEU A 111 -21.27 -16.94 18.74
CA LEU A 111 -20.37 -16.24 17.83
C LEU A 111 -19.62 -15.17 18.63
N ASN A 112 -18.30 -15.30 18.69
CA ASN A 112 -17.42 -14.35 19.34
C ASN A 112 -16.33 -13.93 18.37
N VAL A 113 -16.23 -12.62 18.17
CA VAL A 113 -15.15 -11.96 17.43
C VAL A 113 -14.31 -11.22 18.46
N SER A 114 -13.00 -11.45 18.44
CA SER A 114 -12.07 -10.69 19.27
C SER A 114 -10.96 -10.15 18.39
N VAL A 115 -10.81 -8.83 18.38
CA VAL A 115 -9.73 -8.13 17.68
C VAL A 115 -8.69 -7.70 18.70
N LYS A 116 -7.45 -8.15 18.51
CA LYS A 116 -6.29 -7.62 19.22
C LYS A 116 -5.49 -6.77 18.25
N SER A 117 -5.39 -5.48 18.51
CA SER A 117 -4.45 -4.60 17.84
C SER A 117 -3.15 -4.53 18.67
N THR A 118 -2.04 -4.90 18.04
CA THR A 118 -0.70 -4.81 18.64
C THR A 118 0.14 -3.87 17.79
N GLY A 119 0.67 -2.81 18.41
CA GLY A 119 1.41 -1.75 17.72
C GLY A 119 0.85 -0.35 18.02
N SER A 120 1.72 0.66 17.96
CA SER A 120 1.38 2.07 18.16
C SER A 120 1.66 2.83 16.87
N GLY A 121 0.64 3.46 16.26
CA GLY A 121 0.75 4.21 15.00
C GLY A 121 0.02 3.58 13.79
N SER A 122 0.54 3.77 12.57
CA SER A 122 -0.02 3.26 11.29
C SER A 122 0.48 1.87 10.91
N VAL A 123 1.26 1.21 11.77
CA VAL A 123 1.52 -0.24 11.70
C VAL A 123 0.83 -0.85 12.91
N LYS A 124 -0.42 -1.24 12.71
CA LYS A 124 -1.15 -2.09 13.65
C LYS A 124 -1.19 -3.49 13.07
N THR A 125 -0.65 -4.44 13.82
CA THR A 125 -0.91 -5.86 13.57
C THR A 125 -2.26 -6.16 14.21
N TYR A 126 -3.27 -6.37 13.39
CA TYR A 126 -4.57 -6.85 13.79
C TYR A 126 -4.56 -8.37 13.80
N SER A 127 -4.71 -8.95 14.99
CA SER A 127 -5.00 -10.37 15.15
C SER A 127 -6.51 -10.48 15.39
N ILE A 128 -7.23 -11.02 14.39
CA ILE A 128 -8.67 -11.24 14.47
C ILE A 128 -8.90 -12.71 14.75
N LYS A 129 -9.62 -13.01 15.83
CA LYS A 129 -10.10 -14.34 16.12
C LYS A 129 -11.62 -14.37 16.01
N VAL A 130 -12.14 -15.18 15.10
CA VAL A 130 -13.58 -15.43 14.94
C VAL A 130 -13.85 -16.85 15.39
N SER A 131 -14.83 -17.03 16.26
CA SER A 131 -15.24 -18.33 16.77
C SER A 131 -16.76 -18.44 16.80
N GLY A 132 -17.30 -19.59 16.45
CA GLY A 132 -18.74 -19.82 16.40
C GLY A 132 -19.07 -21.31 16.52
N GLY A 133 -20.30 -21.61 16.91
CA GLY A 133 -20.77 -22.98 17.02
C GLY A 133 -22.28 -23.07 17.17
N TYR A 134 -22.84 -24.16 16.67
CA TYR A 134 -24.26 -24.50 16.81
C TYR A 134 -24.42 -26.01 16.95
N THR A 135 -25.61 -26.45 17.31
CA THR A 135 -25.90 -27.87 17.53
C THR A 135 -26.62 -28.44 16.32
N VAL A 136 -26.08 -29.51 15.72
CA VAL A 136 -26.71 -30.22 14.60
C VAL A 136 -27.61 -31.32 15.16
N GLN A 137 -28.84 -31.39 14.66
CA GLN A 137 -29.77 -32.47 14.97
C GLN A 137 -29.42 -33.72 14.15
N LEU A 138 -29.25 -34.85 14.83
CA LEU A 138 -28.92 -36.12 14.19
C LEU A 138 -30.19 -36.79 13.65
N SER A 139 -29.99 -37.74 12.74
CA SER A 139 -31.06 -38.52 12.12
C SER A 139 -31.94 -39.23 13.16
N PRO A 140 -33.21 -39.56 12.82
CA PRO A 140 -34.07 -40.35 13.69
C PRO A 140 -33.47 -41.69 14.14
N PHE A 141 -32.56 -42.25 13.34
CA PHE A 141 -31.84 -43.49 13.68
C PHE A 141 -30.84 -43.29 14.82
N ALA A 142 -30.10 -42.17 14.83
CA ALA A 142 -29.23 -41.82 15.95
C ALA A 142 -30.04 -41.46 17.21
N GLN A 143 -31.17 -40.76 17.05
CA GLN A 143 -32.09 -40.45 18.16
C GLN A 143 -32.63 -41.73 18.81
N PHE A 144 -32.95 -42.74 18.00
CA PHE A 144 -33.39 -44.05 18.50
C PHE A 144 -32.30 -44.74 19.35
N LEU A 145 -31.02 -44.48 19.05
CA LEU A 145 -29.87 -44.97 19.82
C LEU A 145 -29.49 -44.05 21.00
N GLY A 146 -30.29 -43.01 21.30
CA GLY A 146 -30.06 -42.08 22.40
C GLY A 146 -29.17 -40.87 22.06
N TYR A 147 -28.74 -40.73 20.80
CA TYR A 147 -27.93 -39.61 20.33
C TYR A 147 -28.82 -38.61 19.58
N GLY A 148 -29.32 -37.60 20.29
CA GLY A 148 -30.25 -36.63 19.70
C GLY A 148 -29.59 -35.50 18.92
N SER A 149 -28.43 -35.03 19.38
CA SER A 149 -27.78 -33.86 18.79
C SER A 149 -26.29 -33.83 19.10
N MET A 150 -25.51 -33.17 18.24
CA MET A 150 -24.07 -33.02 18.43
C MET A 150 -23.64 -31.55 18.27
N PRO A 151 -22.90 -30.98 19.24
CA PRO A 151 -22.37 -29.63 19.11
C PRO A 151 -21.20 -29.62 18.13
N ILE A 152 -21.19 -28.63 17.23
CA ILE A 152 -20.05 -28.33 16.37
C ILE A 152 -19.52 -26.92 16.66
N SER A 153 -18.21 -26.73 16.52
CA SER A 153 -17.55 -25.45 16.74
C SER A 153 -16.39 -25.26 15.77
N ALA A 154 -16.18 -24.02 15.35
CA ALA A 154 -15.09 -23.63 14.47
C ALA A 154 -14.44 -22.35 14.97
N VAL A 155 -13.14 -22.24 14.70
CA VAL A 155 -12.30 -21.11 15.12
C VAL A 155 -11.38 -20.78 13.95
N SER A 156 -11.30 -19.49 13.63
CA SER A 156 -10.32 -18.94 12.72
C SER A 156 -9.54 -17.83 13.40
N SER A 157 -8.25 -17.75 13.08
CA SER A 157 -7.39 -16.64 13.47
C SER A 157 -6.66 -16.14 12.24
N THR A 158 -6.78 -14.85 11.96
CA THR A 158 -6.05 -14.18 10.88
C THR A 158 -5.23 -13.04 11.45
N GLU A 159 -4.07 -12.81 10.85
CA GLU A 159 -3.22 -11.66 11.14
C GLU A 159 -3.17 -10.77 9.90
N SER A 160 -3.37 -9.47 10.08
CA SER A 160 -3.25 -8.49 9.00
C SER A 160 -2.62 -7.21 9.51
N GLN A 161 -1.77 -6.60 8.70
CA GLN A 161 -1.11 -5.34 9.03
C GLN A 161 -1.84 -4.20 8.32
N SER A 162 -2.17 -3.13 9.04
CA SER A 162 -2.65 -1.89 8.41
C SER A 162 -1.62 -1.38 7.41
N THR A 163 -2.06 -1.12 6.18
CA THR A 163 -1.25 -0.42 5.18
C THR A 163 -0.87 0.94 5.75
N ALA A 164 0.42 1.16 6.00
CA ALA A 164 0.92 2.51 6.22
C ALA A 164 0.49 3.36 5.01
N LYS A 165 -0.24 4.47 5.24
CA LYS A 165 -0.48 5.45 4.18
C LYS A 165 0.87 5.77 3.53
N ASN A 166 0.93 5.60 2.22
CA ASN A 166 2.13 5.69 1.38
C ASN A 166 2.58 7.15 1.19
N ALA A 167 2.89 7.83 2.29
CA ALA A 167 3.20 9.24 2.28
C ALA A 167 4.69 9.51 2.06
N MET A 168 5.00 10.68 1.50
CA MET A 168 6.37 11.11 1.24
C MET A 168 6.55 12.63 1.32
N SER A 169 7.77 13.02 1.66
CA SER A 169 8.26 14.40 1.58
C SER A 169 9.40 14.47 0.57
N MET A 170 9.35 15.40 -0.36
CA MET A 170 10.43 15.67 -1.31
C MET A 170 10.89 17.12 -1.20
N TYR A 171 12.20 17.33 -1.29
CA TYR A 171 12.78 18.66 -1.41
C TYR A 171 13.62 18.74 -2.68
N VAL A 172 13.27 19.66 -3.57
CA VAL A 172 13.99 19.87 -4.83
C VAL A 172 14.98 21.02 -4.67
N VAL A 173 16.24 20.77 -4.99
CA VAL A 173 17.37 21.70 -4.84
C VAL A 173 17.96 21.93 -6.23
N LEU A 174 17.71 23.11 -6.78
CA LEU A 174 17.93 23.40 -8.19
C LEU A 174 18.96 24.48 -8.43
N ASP A 175 19.88 24.21 -9.34
CA ASP A 175 20.85 25.18 -9.79
C ASP A 175 20.21 26.29 -10.65
N ARG A 176 20.48 27.53 -10.27
CA ARG A 176 20.19 28.75 -11.02
C ARG A 176 21.43 29.64 -11.19
N SER A 177 22.59 29.04 -11.37
CA SER A 177 23.84 29.71 -11.72
C SER A 177 23.80 30.29 -13.14
N GLY A 178 24.80 31.13 -13.47
CA GLY A 178 24.91 31.74 -14.79
C GLY A 178 25.02 30.75 -15.95
N SER A 179 25.64 29.57 -15.74
CA SER A 179 25.77 28.53 -16.77
C SER A 179 24.43 27.95 -17.19
N MET A 180 23.42 27.99 -16.32
CA MET A 180 22.05 27.57 -16.63
C MET A 180 21.36 28.48 -17.68
N SER A 181 21.90 29.66 -17.96
CA SER A 181 21.45 30.53 -19.05
C SER A 181 21.89 30.05 -20.43
N PHE A 182 22.85 29.12 -20.50
CA PHE A 182 23.44 28.72 -21.77
C PHE A 182 22.50 27.84 -22.58
N VAL A 183 22.62 27.95 -23.90
CA VAL A 183 21.81 27.16 -24.83
C VAL A 183 22.12 25.66 -24.74
N THR A 184 21.11 24.86 -25.00
CA THR A 184 21.23 23.42 -25.31
C THR A 184 21.22 23.22 -26.82
N ASP A 185 21.41 21.98 -27.28
CA ASP A 185 21.31 21.63 -28.70
C ASP A 185 19.84 21.54 -29.20
N THR A 186 18.86 21.79 -28.34
CA THR A 186 17.43 21.68 -28.67
C THR A 186 16.88 23.00 -29.18
N ILE A 187 16.27 23.00 -30.37
CA ILE A 187 15.60 24.16 -30.94
C ILE A 187 14.20 24.31 -30.34
N ASP A 188 13.87 25.52 -29.88
CA ASP A 188 12.51 25.89 -29.52
C ASP A 188 11.74 26.30 -30.79
N THR A 189 10.88 25.41 -31.29
CA THR A 189 10.05 25.68 -32.46
C THR A 189 8.92 26.67 -32.19
N THR A 190 8.64 27.00 -30.93
CA THR A 190 7.57 27.96 -30.56
C THR A 190 8.05 29.41 -30.61
N THR A 191 9.36 29.63 -30.61
CA THR A 191 9.96 30.97 -30.56
C THR A 191 10.89 31.19 -31.76
N TYR A 192 10.61 32.20 -32.57
CA TYR A 192 11.41 32.48 -33.77
C TYR A 192 12.83 33.02 -33.48
N LYS A 193 13.00 33.87 -32.46
CA LYS A 193 14.30 34.47 -32.09
C LYS A 193 14.43 34.67 -30.58
N CYS A 194 15.56 34.30 -30.01
CA CYS A 194 15.88 34.54 -28.59
C CYS A 194 17.37 34.85 -28.36
N GLN A 195 17.74 35.14 -27.11
CA GLN A 195 19.12 35.45 -26.74
C GLN A 195 19.86 34.13 -26.48
N ASN A 196 20.67 33.70 -27.45
CA ASN A 196 21.42 32.46 -27.39
C ASN A 196 22.74 32.65 -26.64
N TYR A 197 22.68 32.64 -25.30
CA TYR A 197 23.87 32.74 -24.47
C TYR A 197 24.72 31.47 -24.53
N THR A 198 26.03 31.66 -24.57
CA THR A 198 27.07 30.64 -24.48
C THR A 198 28.16 31.15 -23.55
N SER A 199 29.06 30.27 -23.10
CA SER A 199 30.22 30.68 -22.32
C SER A 199 31.06 31.76 -23.01
N SER A 200 31.21 31.68 -24.33
CA SER A 200 32.01 32.63 -25.13
C SER A 200 31.43 34.03 -25.25
N ASN A 201 30.10 34.19 -25.19
CA ASN A 201 29.42 35.46 -25.39
C ASN A 201 28.76 36.00 -24.12
N TRP A 202 29.02 35.36 -22.97
CA TRP A 202 28.41 35.71 -21.69
C TRP A 202 28.74 37.13 -21.22
N SER A 203 29.90 37.66 -21.62
CA SER A 203 30.29 39.06 -21.35
C SER A 203 29.33 40.10 -21.93
N SER A 204 28.46 39.72 -22.88
CA SER A 204 27.43 40.58 -23.46
C SER A 204 26.12 40.61 -22.65
N TYR A 205 26.01 39.87 -21.55
CA TYR A 205 24.82 39.87 -20.70
C TYR A 205 24.56 41.27 -20.08
N PRO A 206 23.29 41.75 -19.98
CA PRO A 206 22.05 41.14 -20.47
C PRO A 206 21.68 41.54 -21.91
N LYS A 207 22.59 42.19 -22.64
CA LYS A 207 22.32 42.93 -23.89
C LYS A 207 22.66 42.14 -25.16
N LEU A 208 22.73 40.81 -25.11
CA LEU A 208 23.00 39.99 -26.29
C LEU A 208 21.88 40.18 -27.33
N SER A 209 22.25 40.35 -28.60
CA SER A 209 21.26 40.47 -29.69
C SER A 209 20.57 39.13 -29.95
N LYS A 210 19.26 39.15 -30.24
CA LYS A 210 18.49 37.94 -30.51
C LYS A 210 18.91 37.30 -31.86
N SER A 211 19.05 35.99 -31.90
CA SER A 211 19.40 35.21 -33.10
C SER A 211 18.38 34.10 -33.40
N ASN A 212 18.42 33.58 -34.63
CA ASN A 212 17.59 32.46 -35.14
C ASN A 212 18.54 31.34 -35.59
N PRO A 213 18.29 30.05 -35.25
CA PRO A 213 17.16 29.54 -34.46
C PRO A 213 17.24 29.90 -32.98
N CYS A 214 16.08 29.92 -32.31
CA CYS A 214 16.03 30.00 -30.85
C CYS A 214 16.31 28.63 -30.25
N TYR A 215 17.33 28.55 -29.39
CA TYR A 215 17.62 27.32 -28.65
C TYR A 215 17.02 27.37 -27.26
N VAL A 216 16.51 26.24 -26.78
CA VAL A 216 16.11 26.08 -25.39
C VAL A 216 17.36 26.20 -24.52
N ASN A 217 17.37 27.12 -23.58
CA ASN A 217 18.46 27.23 -22.60
C ASN A 217 18.34 26.15 -21.51
N LYS A 218 19.43 25.91 -20.79
CA LYS A 218 19.49 24.86 -19.76
C LYS A 218 18.44 25.06 -18.66
N MET A 219 18.15 26.30 -18.29
CA MET A 219 17.09 26.63 -17.34
C MET A 219 15.70 26.27 -17.86
N GLY A 220 15.40 26.55 -19.13
CA GLY A 220 14.16 26.13 -19.79
C GLY A 220 14.04 24.61 -19.87
N ALA A 221 15.13 23.89 -20.14
CA ALA A 221 15.17 22.43 -20.07
C ALA A 221 14.88 21.92 -18.65
N LEU A 222 15.48 22.55 -17.63
CA LEU A 222 15.24 22.22 -16.22
C LEU A 222 13.78 22.43 -15.83
N LYS A 223 13.17 23.56 -16.20
CA LYS A 223 11.76 23.83 -15.91
C LYS A 223 10.84 22.74 -16.46
N LYS A 224 11.06 22.31 -17.71
CA LYS A 224 10.28 21.20 -18.31
C LYS A 224 10.56 19.85 -17.65
N ALA A 225 11.80 19.59 -17.23
CA ALA A 225 12.13 18.36 -16.52
C ALA A 225 11.51 18.30 -15.12
N ALA A 226 11.56 19.40 -14.37
CA ALA A 226 10.89 19.52 -13.08
C ALA A 226 9.37 19.38 -13.21
N ASP A 227 8.76 19.96 -14.26
CA ASP A 227 7.34 19.77 -14.56
C ASP A 227 6.98 18.30 -14.75
N ALA A 228 7.81 17.53 -15.46
CA ALA A 228 7.63 16.08 -15.62
C ALA A 228 7.74 15.33 -14.27
N LEU A 229 8.70 15.68 -13.41
CA LEU A 229 8.81 15.13 -12.05
C LEU A 229 7.53 15.36 -11.25
N PHE A 230 7.07 16.61 -11.19
CA PHE A 230 5.88 16.95 -10.42
C PHE A 230 4.62 16.26 -11.00
N SER A 231 4.54 16.10 -12.32
CA SER A 231 3.40 15.39 -12.94
C SER A 231 3.37 13.90 -12.58
N GLU A 232 4.52 13.24 -12.45
CA GLU A 232 4.59 11.87 -11.91
C GLU A 232 4.12 11.83 -10.44
N LEU A 233 4.47 12.83 -9.63
CA LEU A 233 4.01 12.92 -8.24
C LEU A 233 2.50 13.19 -8.15
N ASP A 234 1.93 14.03 -9.01
CA ASP A 234 0.48 14.28 -9.06
C ASP A 234 -0.29 13.00 -9.39
N THR A 235 0.30 12.07 -10.17
CA THR A 235 -0.34 10.77 -10.46
C THR A 235 -0.45 9.88 -9.21
N LEU A 236 0.42 10.05 -8.21
CA LEU A 236 0.26 9.40 -6.91
C LEU A 236 -0.87 10.04 -6.12
N GLU A 237 -0.89 11.37 -6.10
CA GLU A 237 -1.86 12.16 -5.35
C GLU A 237 -3.29 11.90 -5.84
N ASN A 238 -3.48 11.78 -7.16
CA ASN A 238 -4.78 11.43 -7.75
C ASN A 238 -5.32 10.05 -7.32
N LYS A 239 -4.50 9.17 -6.73
CA LYS A 239 -4.95 7.90 -6.13
C LYS A 239 -5.46 8.06 -4.69
N ASP A 240 -5.11 9.18 -4.04
CA ASP A 240 -5.60 9.57 -2.72
C ASP A 240 -6.49 10.82 -2.85
N LEU A 241 -7.82 10.62 -2.79
CA LEU A 241 -8.80 11.71 -2.89
C LEU A 241 -8.69 12.78 -1.76
N THR A 242 -7.75 12.62 -0.82
CA THR A 242 -7.58 13.51 0.33
C THR A 242 -6.34 14.41 0.30
N ASP A 243 -5.53 14.36 -0.78
CA ASP A 243 -4.32 15.22 -0.97
C ASP A 243 -3.38 15.15 0.25
N SER A 244 -3.19 13.93 0.78
CA SER A 244 -2.61 13.70 2.11
C SER A 244 -1.34 12.88 2.09
N VAL A 245 -0.77 12.64 0.90
CA VAL A 245 0.35 11.71 0.71
C VAL A 245 1.62 12.37 0.20
N VAL A 246 1.55 13.42 -0.63
CA VAL A 246 2.74 14.06 -1.18
C VAL A 246 2.94 15.43 -0.57
N ARG A 247 4.16 15.69 -0.07
CA ARG A 247 4.59 17.03 0.31
C ARG A 247 5.86 17.41 -0.41
N VAL A 248 5.89 18.60 -0.98
CA VAL A 248 7.04 19.06 -1.75
C VAL A 248 7.49 20.46 -1.32
N GLY A 249 8.79 20.61 -1.12
CA GLY A 249 9.48 21.90 -0.97
C GLY A 249 10.47 22.11 -2.12
N ALA A 250 10.89 23.35 -2.31
CA ALA A 250 11.86 23.69 -3.35
C ALA A 250 12.77 24.83 -2.92
N VAL A 251 14.02 24.77 -3.33
CA VAL A 251 14.99 25.86 -3.24
C VAL A 251 15.84 25.90 -4.49
N SER A 252 16.33 27.09 -4.81
CA SER A 252 17.33 27.28 -5.85
C SER A 252 18.57 27.96 -5.28
N PHE A 253 19.69 27.81 -5.98
CA PHE A 253 20.97 28.39 -5.59
C PHE A 253 21.73 28.91 -6.81
N ASN A 254 22.50 29.97 -6.62
CA ASN A 254 23.61 30.36 -7.49
C ASN A 254 24.86 30.38 -6.61
N ASP A 255 25.65 31.46 -6.58
CA ASP A 255 26.69 31.67 -5.56
C ASP A 255 26.14 31.90 -4.15
N GLN A 256 24.82 32.04 -4.01
CA GLN A 256 24.10 32.13 -2.74
C GLN A 256 22.81 31.28 -2.80
N MET A 257 22.32 30.82 -1.65
CA MET A 257 20.98 30.24 -1.57
C MET A 257 19.91 31.31 -1.76
N GLN A 258 18.84 30.96 -2.44
CA GLN A 258 17.76 31.87 -2.81
C GLN A 258 16.56 31.55 -1.92
N THR A 259 15.61 32.48 -1.78
CA THR A 259 14.49 32.30 -0.84
C THR A 259 13.78 30.95 -1.06
N PRO A 260 13.81 30.03 -0.08
CA PRO A 260 13.23 28.70 -0.24
C PRO A 260 11.71 28.75 -0.14
N LYS A 261 11.06 27.74 -0.72
CA LYS A 261 9.68 27.39 -0.39
C LYS A 261 9.65 26.31 0.68
N ALA A 262 8.77 26.51 1.65
CA ALA A 262 8.49 25.50 2.67
C ALA A 262 7.86 24.26 2.03
N ILE A 263 8.01 23.12 2.71
CA ILE A 263 7.37 21.87 2.31
C ILE A 263 5.86 22.01 2.55
N THR A 264 5.06 21.90 1.49
CA THR A 264 3.58 21.96 1.56
C THR A 264 2.95 20.72 0.93
N TRP A 265 1.67 20.47 1.24
CA TRP A 265 0.90 19.42 0.56
C TRP A 265 0.77 19.72 -0.94
N GLY A 266 0.89 18.66 -1.74
CA GLY A 266 0.89 18.70 -3.18
C GLY A 266 2.12 19.36 -3.83
N THR A 267 2.11 19.39 -5.16
CA THR A 267 3.24 19.89 -5.96
C THR A 267 3.12 21.36 -6.35
N THR A 268 1.93 21.96 -6.25
CA THR A 268 1.60 23.30 -6.80
C THR A 268 2.58 24.40 -6.38
N ASN A 269 2.95 24.48 -5.11
CA ASN A 269 3.85 25.54 -4.60
C ASN A 269 5.28 25.36 -5.13
N ALA A 270 5.81 24.14 -5.08
CA ALA A 270 7.12 23.81 -5.63
C ALA A 270 7.15 23.99 -7.15
N ARG A 271 6.10 23.55 -7.86
CA ARG A 271 5.95 23.71 -9.31
C ARG A 271 5.96 25.19 -9.71
N GLY A 272 5.18 26.02 -9.00
CA GLY A 272 5.17 27.48 -9.18
C GLY A 272 6.54 28.11 -8.93
N TYR A 273 7.25 27.68 -7.89
CA TYR A 273 8.61 28.16 -7.62
C TYR A 273 9.58 27.89 -8.77
N VAL A 274 9.52 26.69 -9.36
CA VAL A 274 10.41 26.32 -10.47
C VAL A 274 10.02 27.07 -11.75
N SER A 275 8.72 27.25 -12.03
CA SER A 275 8.28 28.02 -13.20
C SER A 275 8.73 29.49 -13.13
N ASP A 276 8.75 30.05 -11.91
CA ASP A 276 9.11 31.45 -11.63
C ASP A 276 10.63 31.71 -11.60
N LEU A 277 11.47 30.67 -11.73
CA LEU A 277 12.91 30.87 -11.85
C LEU A 277 13.23 31.77 -13.06
N PRO A 278 14.24 32.65 -13.00
CA PRO A 278 14.59 33.51 -14.12
C PRO A 278 14.97 32.68 -15.34
N ASP A 279 14.60 33.11 -16.55
CA ASP A 279 14.99 32.39 -17.77
C ASP A 279 16.49 32.50 -18.05
N TYR A 280 17.11 33.61 -17.63
CA TYR A 280 18.54 33.85 -17.75
C TYR A 280 19.15 34.14 -16.38
N PRO A 281 19.34 33.11 -15.54
CA PRO A 281 20.00 33.25 -14.25
C PRO A 281 21.44 33.78 -14.35
N THR A 282 21.95 34.30 -13.23
CA THR A 282 23.33 34.79 -13.10
C THR A 282 23.96 34.33 -11.79
N GLY A 283 25.29 34.47 -11.70
CA GLY A 283 26.05 34.12 -10.52
C GLY A 283 26.88 32.85 -10.71
N GLY A 284 27.67 32.53 -9.70
CA GLY A 284 28.42 31.28 -9.65
C GLY A 284 27.55 30.12 -9.18
N THR A 285 28.19 29.05 -8.74
CA THR A 285 27.50 27.83 -8.28
C THR A 285 27.95 27.49 -6.87
N ASP A 286 27.03 27.49 -5.92
CA ASP A 286 27.25 27.04 -4.54
C ASP A 286 26.01 26.29 -4.05
N MET A 287 26.10 24.97 -4.08
CA MET A 287 25.00 24.10 -3.66
C MET A 287 24.99 23.80 -2.16
N THR A 288 25.92 24.36 -1.37
CA THR A 288 26.10 24.02 0.05
C THR A 288 24.87 24.37 0.88
N ASP A 289 24.47 25.64 0.87
CA ASP A 289 23.33 26.14 1.64
C ASP A 289 21.99 25.56 1.13
N GLY A 290 21.85 25.38 -0.19
CA GLY A 290 20.67 24.72 -0.77
C GLY A 290 20.52 23.27 -0.27
N MET A 291 21.61 22.52 -0.23
CA MET A 291 21.62 21.14 0.29
C MET A 291 21.35 21.11 1.80
N LYS A 292 21.92 22.06 2.57
CA LYS A 292 21.65 22.24 3.99
C LYS A 292 20.17 22.52 4.25
N GLN A 293 19.57 23.43 3.51
CA GLN A 293 18.16 23.79 3.64
C GLN A 293 17.23 22.61 3.38
N ALA A 294 17.53 21.79 2.37
CA ALA A 294 16.77 20.58 2.09
C ALA A 294 16.86 19.56 3.23
N TYR A 295 18.07 19.35 3.76
CA TYR A 295 18.29 18.49 4.92
C TYR A 295 17.53 18.99 6.16
N ASP A 296 17.66 20.27 6.50
CA ASP A 296 17.02 20.87 7.67
C ASP A 296 15.48 20.81 7.55
N ALA A 297 14.92 21.10 6.38
CA ALA A 297 13.48 21.06 6.15
C ALA A 297 12.91 19.64 6.30
N LEU A 298 13.61 18.61 5.81
CA LEU A 298 13.15 17.21 5.87
C LEU A 298 13.39 16.55 7.23
N THR A 299 14.31 17.09 8.03
CA THR A 299 14.58 16.60 9.40
C THR A 299 13.83 17.38 10.47
N ALA A 300 13.20 18.51 10.12
CA ALA A 300 12.40 19.30 11.04
C ALA A 300 11.26 18.48 11.68
N SER A 301 11.04 18.70 12.97
CA SER A 301 9.92 18.09 13.71
C SER A 301 8.56 18.54 13.15
N SER A 302 8.48 19.75 12.60
CA SER A 302 7.28 20.27 11.93
C SER A 302 6.83 19.38 10.76
N GLU A 303 7.76 18.78 10.02
CA GLU A 303 7.43 17.88 8.91
C GLU A 303 6.84 16.56 9.43
N THR A 304 7.41 16.03 10.51
CA THR A 304 6.88 14.84 11.19
C THR A 304 5.47 15.11 11.74
N THR A 305 5.24 16.28 12.35
CA THR A 305 3.93 16.70 12.84
C THR A 305 2.93 16.87 11.70
N ALA A 306 3.33 17.46 10.57
CA ALA A 306 2.45 17.64 9.41
C ALA A 306 1.94 16.30 8.87
N HIS A 307 2.82 15.31 8.72
CA HIS A 307 2.44 13.95 8.33
C HIS A 307 1.55 13.27 9.38
N THR A 308 1.92 13.36 10.66
CA THR A 308 1.16 12.76 11.77
C THR A 308 -0.27 13.29 11.84
N ASN A 309 -0.46 14.60 11.65
CA ASN A 309 -1.77 15.26 11.64
C ASN A 309 -2.70 14.78 10.50
N LYS A 310 -2.13 14.20 9.43
CA LYS A 310 -2.88 13.58 8.32
C LYS A 310 -2.99 12.05 8.44
N GLY A 311 -2.58 11.49 9.58
CA GLY A 311 -2.62 10.06 9.87
C GLY A 311 -1.46 9.27 9.26
N ASN A 312 -0.41 9.95 8.78
CA ASN A 312 0.78 9.31 8.25
C ASN A 312 1.82 9.16 9.37
N THR A 313 1.99 7.95 9.91
CA THR A 313 3.01 7.72 10.97
C THR A 313 4.34 7.20 10.44
N SER A 314 4.41 6.85 9.16
CA SER A 314 5.66 6.58 8.43
C SER A 314 5.58 7.23 7.06
N PHE A 315 6.68 7.83 6.61
CA PHE A 315 6.77 8.45 5.29
C PHE A 315 8.21 8.42 4.79
N SER A 316 8.38 8.36 3.46
CA SER A 316 9.70 8.37 2.83
C SER A 316 10.16 9.80 2.55
N LYS A 317 11.46 10.07 2.71
CA LYS A 317 12.05 11.41 2.51
C LYS A 317 13.00 11.40 1.33
N PHE A 318 12.88 12.41 0.47
CA PHE A 318 13.62 12.51 -0.78
C PHE A 318 14.25 13.89 -0.96
N ILE A 319 15.49 13.92 -1.44
CA ILE A 319 16.12 15.13 -1.97
C ILE A 319 16.42 14.90 -3.44
N VAL A 320 16.08 15.89 -4.28
CA VAL A 320 16.48 15.91 -5.68
C VAL A 320 17.42 17.10 -5.87
N LEU A 321 18.70 16.82 -6.08
CA LEU A 321 19.73 17.84 -6.29
C LEU A 321 20.15 17.86 -7.76
N MET A 322 20.15 19.03 -8.39
CA MET A 322 20.54 19.17 -9.79
C MET A 322 21.46 20.37 -9.97
N THR A 323 22.51 20.20 -10.79
CA THR A 323 23.39 21.27 -11.27
C THR A 323 23.93 20.97 -12.67
N ASP A 324 24.25 22.03 -13.41
CA ASP A 324 24.99 21.96 -14.67
C ASP A 324 26.49 22.28 -14.53
N GLY A 325 26.96 22.46 -13.30
CA GLY A 325 28.27 23.00 -12.97
C GLY A 325 28.97 22.28 -11.83
N GLU A 326 30.08 22.88 -11.40
CA GLU A 326 30.87 22.51 -10.22
C GLU A 326 30.77 23.65 -9.21
N ASN A 327 31.00 23.39 -7.91
CA ASN A 327 30.93 24.49 -6.94
C ASN A 327 32.06 25.48 -7.17
N THR A 328 31.72 26.72 -7.49
CA THR A 328 32.66 27.82 -7.70
C THR A 328 32.50 28.96 -6.68
N GLY A 329 31.45 28.92 -5.85
CA GLY A 329 31.11 30.03 -4.96
C GLY A 329 30.82 31.30 -5.76
N TYR A 330 31.22 32.45 -5.23
CA TYR A 330 31.14 33.74 -5.95
C TYR A 330 32.17 33.89 -7.09
N SER A 331 33.02 32.89 -7.30
CA SER A 331 34.06 32.91 -8.33
C SER A 331 33.67 32.08 -9.56
N SER A 332 34.54 32.06 -10.57
CA SER A 332 34.44 31.16 -11.73
C SER A 332 35.32 29.92 -11.61
N ALA A 333 36.06 29.76 -10.51
CA ALA A 333 36.99 28.66 -10.30
C ALA A 333 36.38 27.63 -9.34
N TRP A 334 36.57 26.36 -9.64
CA TRP A 334 36.18 25.26 -8.77
C TRP A 334 36.79 25.39 -7.38
N ASN A 335 35.97 25.18 -6.35
CA ASN A 335 36.36 25.23 -4.96
C ASN A 335 36.07 23.90 -4.25
N PRO A 336 37.09 23.05 -4.02
CA PRO A 336 36.90 21.75 -3.35
C PRO A 336 36.43 21.85 -1.90
N ALA A 337 36.60 23.00 -1.23
CA ALA A 337 36.11 23.17 0.13
C ALA A 337 34.57 23.21 0.17
N LEU A 338 33.93 23.80 -0.85
CA LEU A 338 32.47 23.79 -0.98
C LEU A 338 31.95 22.38 -1.24
N ASP A 339 32.63 21.61 -2.09
CA ASP A 339 32.31 20.19 -2.32
C ASP A 339 32.33 19.39 -1.02
N ALA A 340 33.34 19.59 -0.18
CA ALA A 340 33.44 18.92 1.12
C ALA A 340 32.26 19.28 2.06
N ILE A 341 31.82 20.54 2.06
CA ILE A 341 30.65 21.00 2.84
C ILE A 341 29.37 20.36 2.29
N THR A 342 29.14 20.39 0.98
CA THR A 342 28.00 19.75 0.33
C THR A 342 27.94 18.26 0.69
N LEU A 343 29.06 17.54 0.56
CA LEU A 343 29.14 16.11 0.88
C LEU A 343 28.85 15.80 2.34
N THR A 344 29.18 16.72 3.26
CA THR A 344 28.83 16.60 4.68
C THR A 344 27.31 16.57 4.86
N TYR A 345 26.58 17.50 4.22
CA TYR A 345 25.12 17.49 4.26
C TYR A 345 24.51 16.29 3.54
N CYS A 346 25.08 15.85 2.42
CA CYS A 346 24.65 14.61 1.76
C CYS A 346 24.84 13.37 2.65
N ALA A 347 25.94 13.28 3.38
CA ALA A 347 26.18 12.20 4.33
C ALA A 347 25.19 12.25 5.50
N ASN A 348 24.92 13.43 6.06
CA ASN A 348 23.96 13.62 7.15
C ASN A 348 22.53 13.26 6.72
N ALA A 349 22.10 13.71 5.54
CA ALA A 349 20.80 13.37 4.98
C ALA A 349 20.63 11.86 4.80
N ARG A 350 21.63 11.17 4.22
CA ARG A 350 21.59 9.70 4.09
C ARG A 350 21.54 8.99 5.43
N LYS A 351 22.31 9.45 6.43
CA LYS A 351 22.24 8.92 7.81
C LYS A 351 20.87 9.11 8.46
N ALA A 352 20.17 10.20 8.11
CA ALA A 352 18.81 10.47 8.55
C ALA A 352 17.73 9.70 7.76
N GLY A 353 18.11 8.75 6.90
CA GLY A 353 17.18 7.94 6.10
C GLY A 353 16.59 8.67 4.88
N ILE A 354 17.19 9.80 4.47
CA ILE A 354 16.75 10.56 3.30
C ILE A 354 17.42 9.97 2.05
N THR A 355 16.62 9.66 1.04
CA THR A 355 17.10 9.19 -0.26
C THR A 355 17.45 10.39 -1.13
N ILE A 356 18.69 10.46 -1.61
CA ILE A 356 19.17 11.57 -2.43
C ILE A 356 19.26 11.10 -3.89
N TYR A 357 18.51 11.77 -4.77
CA TYR A 357 18.65 11.69 -6.20
C TYR A 357 19.45 12.88 -6.70
N THR A 358 20.39 12.64 -7.61
CA THR A 358 21.24 13.71 -8.16
C THR A 358 21.24 13.69 -9.68
N VAL A 359 21.19 14.88 -10.30
CA VAL A 359 21.19 15.03 -11.75
C VAL A 359 22.30 15.98 -12.16
N ALA A 360 23.33 15.44 -12.83
CA ALA A 360 24.41 16.20 -13.44
C ALA A 360 24.03 16.52 -14.89
N PHE A 361 23.69 17.77 -15.18
CA PHE A 361 23.20 18.17 -16.50
C PHE A 361 24.27 18.88 -17.33
N MET A 362 24.88 18.18 -18.29
CA MET A 362 26.01 18.71 -19.08
C MET A 362 27.12 19.28 -18.18
N ALA A 363 27.30 18.68 -16.99
CA ALA A 363 28.17 19.20 -15.94
C ALA A 363 29.64 18.80 -16.14
N PRO A 364 30.60 19.64 -15.69
CA PRO A 364 32.02 19.30 -15.64
C PRO A 364 32.33 18.06 -14.77
N ALA A 365 33.54 17.52 -14.91
CA ALA A 365 33.95 16.30 -14.22
C ALA A 365 33.88 16.41 -12.69
N ASN A 366 34.25 17.55 -12.10
CA ASN A 366 34.21 17.73 -10.65
C ASN A 366 32.76 17.76 -10.14
N GLY A 367 31.88 18.53 -10.78
CA GLY A 367 30.45 18.57 -10.45
C GLY A 367 29.78 17.21 -10.59
N ALA A 368 30.07 16.47 -11.67
CA ALA A 368 29.59 15.11 -11.87
C ALA A 368 30.09 14.15 -10.77
N THR A 369 31.34 14.28 -10.34
CA THR A 369 31.94 13.48 -9.27
C THR A 369 31.29 13.79 -7.92
N LEU A 370 31.10 15.07 -7.60
CA LEU A 370 30.42 15.54 -6.41
C LEU A 370 29.00 14.97 -6.32
N LEU A 371 28.20 15.12 -7.38
CA LEU A 371 26.82 14.63 -7.40
C LEU A 371 26.75 13.12 -7.26
N LYS A 372 27.63 12.38 -7.94
CA LYS A 372 27.71 10.92 -7.82
C LYS A 372 28.03 10.49 -6.38
N ALA A 373 28.95 11.18 -5.71
CA ALA A 373 29.28 10.92 -4.31
C ALA A 373 28.13 11.32 -3.35
N CYS A 374 27.43 12.43 -3.64
CA CYS A 374 26.29 12.91 -2.84
C CYS A 374 25.10 11.92 -2.88
N ALA A 375 24.78 11.35 -4.06
CA ALA A 375 23.74 10.33 -4.18
C ALA A 375 24.00 9.08 -3.32
N GLY A 376 25.28 8.72 -3.13
CA GLY A 376 25.72 7.58 -2.34
C GLY A 376 25.48 6.21 -2.98
N VAL A 377 24.47 6.07 -3.85
CA VAL A 377 24.21 4.87 -4.66
C VAL A 377 24.14 5.25 -6.13
N THR A 378 24.73 4.43 -6.99
CA THR A 378 24.83 4.70 -8.43
C THR A 378 23.47 4.72 -9.13
N SER A 379 22.47 4.01 -8.61
CA SER A 379 21.10 3.99 -9.15
C SER A 379 20.33 5.30 -8.99
N ASN A 380 20.82 6.20 -8.14
CA ASN A 380 20.19 7.49 -7.83
C ASN A 380 20.95 8.67 -8.44
N TYR A 381 22.02 8.39 -9.20
CA TYR A 381 22.78 9.39 -9.94
C TYR A 381 22.41 9.34 -11.42
N TYR A 382 22.17 10.51 -12.00
CA TYR A 382 21.81 10.66 -13.40
C TYR A 382 22.77 11.64 -14.08
N ALA A 383 23.41 11.19 -15.16
CA ALA A 383 24.18 12.04 -16.04
C ALA A 383 23.32 12.38 -17.28
N ALA A 384 22.77 13.58 -17.32
CA ALA A 384 21.97 14.08 -18.44
C ALA A 384 22.88 14.86 -19.39
N LYS A 385 22.98 14.44 -20.64
CA LYS A 385 23.82 15.10 -21.66
C LYS A 385 23.05 16.06 -22.55
N ASP A 386 21.72 15.98 -22.52
CA ASP A 386 20.81 16.74 -23.36
C ASP A 386 19.46 16.92 -22.65
N MET A 387 18.58 17.71 -23.24
CA MET A 387 17.26 18.01 -22.69
C MET A 387 16.39 16.75 -22.54
N THR A 388 16.46 15.82 -23.49
CA THR A 388 15.65 14.58 -23.47
C THR A 388 16.05 13.69 -22.30
N SER A 389 17.35 13.48 -22.09
CA SER A 389 17.88 12.71 -20.96
C SER A 389 17.63 13.40 -19.62
N LEU A 390 17.60 14.73 -19.58
CA LEU A 390 17.23 15.50 -18.38
C LEU A 390 15.76 15.26 -17.99
N ILE A 391 14.82 15.41 -18.94
CA ILE A 391 13.39 15.16 -18.70
C ILE A 391 13.16 13.72 -18.26
N LYS A 392 13.82 12.76 -18.94
CA LYS A 392 13.74 11.34 -18.56
C LYS A 392 14.29 11.07 -17.16
N ALA A 393 15.37 11.72 -16.75
CA ALA A 393 15.94 11.57 -15.42
C ALA A 393 14.95 12.03 -14.35
N PHE A 394 14.36 13.22 -14.50
CA PHE A 394 13.38 13.75 -13.56
C PHE A 394 12.08 12.90 -13.51
N ALA A 395 11.59 12.42 -14.65
CA ALA A 395 10.45 11.50 -14.69
C ALA A 395 10.76 10.17 -13.98
N ASP A 396 11.94 9.57 -14.22
CA ASP A 396 12.35 8.33 -13.53
C ASP A 396 12.50 8.53 -12.02
N ILE A 397 13.02 9.68 -11.58
CA ILE A 397 13.09 10.05 -10.15
C ILE A 397 11.69 10.10 -9.55
N GLY A 398 10.75 10.77 -10.21
CA GLY A 398 9.34 10.83 -9.77
C GLY A 398 8.75 9.44 -9.62
N ASN A 399 8.95 8.59 -10.63
CA ASN A 399 8.45 7.21 -10.63
C ASN A 399 9.11 6.32 -9.56
N LYS A 400 10.40 6.50 -9.28
CA LYS A 400 11.11 5.76 -8.21
C LYS A 400 10.68 6.23 -6.82
N ALA A 401 10.59 7.54 -6.60
CA ALA A 401 10.10 8.12 -5.35
C ALA A 401 8.66 7.63 -5.07
N ALA A 402 7.80 7.67 -6.10
CA ALA A 402 6.47 7.11 -6.09
C ALA A 402 6.44 5.64 -5.65
N LYS A 403 7.21 4.78 -6.32
CA LYS A 403 7.26 3.35 -6.02
C LYS A 403 7.75 3.06 -4.59
N GLN A 404 8.79 3.76 -4.15
CA GLN A 404 9.35 3.60 -2.81
C GLN A 404 8.37 4.06 -1.72
N ALA A 405 7.62 5.14 -1.97
CA ALA A 405 6.54 5.56 -1.10
C ALA A 405 5.43 4.51 -1.02
N THR A 406 5.19 3.73 -2.09
CA THR A 406 4.12 2.70 -2.17
C THR A 406 4.47 1.28 -1.73
N ARG A 407 5.68 1.01 -1.21
CA ARG A 407 6.08 -0.37 -0.85
C ARG A 407 5.23 -0.92 0.29
N ILE A 408 4.29 -1.81 -0.07
CA ILE A 408 3.65 -2.75 0.84
C ILE A 408 4.74 -3.70 1.36
N ILE A 409 4.99 -3.65 2.67
CA ILE A 409 5.70 -4.72 3.36
C ILE A 409 4.70 -5.86 3.51
N ASN A 410 4.77 -6.83 2.59
CA ASN A 410 4.04 -8.09 2.66
C ASN A 410 4.56 -8.95 3.81
#